data_AF-A0A7I8ELK6-F1
#
_entry.id   AF-A0A7I8ELK6-F1
#
_cell.length_a   1.000
_cell.length_b   1.000
_cell.length_c   1.000
_cell.angle_alpha   90.00
_cell.angle_beta   90.00
_cell.angle_gamma   90.00
#
_symmetry.space_group_name_H-M   'P 1'
#
loop_
_entity.id
_entity.type
_entity.pdbx_description
1 polymer ?
#
loop_
_entity_poly.entity_id
_entity_poly.type
_entity_poly.pdbx_seq_one_letter_code
_entity_poly.pdbx_strand_id
1 'polypeptide(L)'
;MAIPVSGVDAGTHAWLTLNNKPISLQEGAENLEVEAEEYKKNYFRTTAHTPRPVEIFIDQKPLYTHDYGFWEWRPVTYAGLYELRIHAPGSGYPDQITKVRVVPQYFTQKLYQNMQDDLSNIAADLLFNLVSSISERVEVVKRLQDSSPLQEYRHVRVIIDKMSDVLSALRRDPYRVLSAQTEQREWSDVWQFNGDSQAIGGEVIHIPRRVGNQVQTLTLPVKWQVPQTVLSYDVYENRLLKQFLKKQLITKLTAIQDRARSEIGQRKITLAYMQKNHFKDDEEQEQIVALQRVIEHCQTMKQRCLRWSNEVFLRSVRGEVSGNNATQVLLKHPHYSRFYKLYLQFQQRLQISLNTQTYITELSLRKMSELYEMWSVFETTRIVIDELKQHGYEGISQQLFYEIDKGSFQFQVRKNTASIILAKDDKRVKIIYEPKYPNHNVTHAEALVTTNGRTLPQTPDMSIEVYQNNKPLAVCIFDAKYRRDKEEKGYFYPLAEDTDKMSNYAANIQYQRYDPMSKRFKPRSIVSSAYVLYPGNRVYEEANGKIGGIPLRPNMSLDHQQEVRQKLRAILNSADIT
;
A
#
# COMPACT_ATOMS: atom_id res chain seq x y z
N MET A 1 57.23 6.74 5.39
CA MET A 1 56.33 6.22 6.43
C MET A 1 55.33 7.30 6.78
N ALA A 2 54.09 7.12 6.37
CA ALA A 2 52.92 7.83 6.89
C ALA A 2 51.75 6.86 6.72
N ILE A 3 51.25 6.33 7.83
CA ILE A 3 50.06 5.49 7.89
C ILE A 3 48.88 6.44 8.08
N PRO A 4 47.89 6.48 7.19
CA PRO A 4 46.60 7.04 7.54
C PRO A 4 45.81 5.97 8.30
N VAL A 5 45.42 6.35 9.52
CA VAL A 5 44.54 5.61 10.41
C VAL A 5 43.10 5.80 9.95
N SER A 6 42.42 4.72 9.57
CA SER A 6 41.06 4.39 10.03
C SER A 6 40.63 3.06 9.41
N GLY A 7 40.44 2.06 10.27
CA GLY A 7 39.91 0.76 9.91
C GLY A 7 38.46 0.89 9.49
N VAL A 8 38.25 0.78 8.18
CA VAL A 8 37.04 0.24 7.58
C VAL A 8 37.48 -1.10 7.00
N ASP A 9 36.68 -2.14 7.16
CA ASP A 9 36.81 -3.43 6.45
C ASP A 9 36.67 -3.23 4.92
N ALA A 10 37.54 -2.43 4.32
CA ALA A 10 37.52 -2.01 2.92
C ALA A 10 38.26 -2.99 2.00
N GLY A 11 38.83 -4.07 2.56
CA GLY A 11 39.70 -5.00 1.82
C GLY A 11 38.98 -6.04 0.97
N THR A 12 37.68 -6.29 1.16
CA THR A 12 36.99 -7.44 0.53
C THR A 12 35.71 -7.10 -0.22
N HIS A 13 35.14 -5.90 -0.06
CA HIS A 13 33.80 -5.58 -0.59
C HIS A 13 33.73 -4.47 -1.65
N ALA A 14 34.83 -3.78 -1.96
CA ALA A 14 34.85 -2.64 -2.89
C ALA A 14 35.67 -2.92 -4.18
N TRP A 15 35.47 -4.09 -4.79
CA TRP A 15 36.20 -4.49 -6.00
C TRP A 15 35.47 -4.19 -7.31
N LEU A 16 34.20 -3.78 -7.25
CA LEU A 16 33.42 -3.33 -8.41
C LEU A 16 33.05 -1.85 -8.24
N THR A 17 33.21 -1.08 -9.32
CA THR A 17 32.84 0.34 -9.37
C THR A 17 31.86 0.59 -10.51
N LEU A 18 30.99 1.58 -10.34
CA LEU A 18 30.13 2.14 -11.38
C LEU A 18 30.42 3.65 -11.47
N ASN A 19 30.68 4.15 -12.68
CA ASN A 19 31.08 5.54 -12.92
C ASN A 19 32.28 5.98 -12.05
N ASN A 20 33.25 5.08 -11.87
CA ASN A 20 34.45 5.22 -11.01
C ASN A 20 34.16 5.37 -9.51
N LYS A 21 32.94 5.06 -9.06
CA LYS A 21 32.57 5.05 -7.64
C LYS A 21 32.30 3.62 -7.17
N PRO A 22 32.73 3.25 -5.95
CA PRO A 22 32.57 1.89 -5.45
C PRO A 22 31.10 1.52 -5.29
N ILE A 23 30.76 0.28 -5.66
CA ILE A 23 29.43 -0.29 -5.44
C ILE A 23 29.45 -1.05 -4.12
N SER A 24 28.51 -0.73 -3.23
CA SER A 24 28.20 -1.53 -2.05
C SER A 24 27.44 -2.79 -2.44
N LEU A 25 28.03 -3.95 -2.13
CA LEU A 25 27.45 -5.27 -2.34
C LEU A 25 26.59 -5.75 -1.15
N GLN A 26 26.30 -4.86 -0.20
CA GLN A 26 25.45 -5.19 0.95
C GLN A 26 23.98 -5.37 0.53
N GLU A 27 23.30 -6.32 1.17
CA GLU A 27 21.87 -6.56 0.95
C GLU A 27 21.06 -5.31 1.30
N GLY A 28 20.31 -4.77 0.34
CA GLY A 28 19.49 -3.56 0.50
C GLY A 28 20.18 -2.24 0.16
N ALA A 29 21.47 -2.24 -0.23
CA ALA A 29 22.13 -1.02 -0.74
C ALA A 29 21.50 -0.59 -2.07
N GLU A 30 21.17 0.70 -2.19
CA GLU A 30 20.61 1.30 -3.42
C GLU A 30 21.67 1.96 -4.32
N ASN A 31 22.91 2.11 -3.84
CA ASN A 31 24.05 2.64 -4.60
C ASN A 31 23.74 3.96 -5.33
N LEU A 32 23.03 4.89 -4.70
CA LEU A 32 22.68 6.18 -5.30
C LEU A 32 23.93 7.03 -5.61
N GLU A 33 24.95 6.91 -4.77
CA GLU A 33 26.22 7.63 -4.85
C GLU A 33 26.96 7.41 -6.16
N VAL A 34 26.71 6.29 -6.86
CA VAL A 34 27.35 5.97 -8.15
C VAL A 34 26.88 6.85 -9.30
N GLU A 35 25.84 7.68 -9.08
CA GLU A 35 25.33 8.65 -10.05
C GLU A 35 25.03 8.02 -11.41
N ALA A 36 24.40 6.84 -11.40
CA ALA A 36 23.94 6.24 -12.64
C ALA A 36 22.80 7.10 -13.22
N GLU A 37 22.86 7.43 -14.51
CA GLU A 37 21.85 8.29 -15.15
C GLU A 37 21.13 7.56 -16.29
N GLU A 38 19.82 7.82 -16.40
CA GLU A 38 18.96 7.32 -17.48
C GLU A 38 19.44 7.83 -18.84
N TYR A 39 19.39 6.98 -19.86
CA TYR A 39 19.80 7.27 -21.24
C TYR A 39 21.27 7.68 -21.46
N LYS A 40 22.06 7.82 -20.40
CA LYS A 40 23.51 8.02 -20.45
C LYS A 40 24.27 6.69 -20.37
N LYS A 41 25.51 6.71 -20.84
CA LYS A 41 26.42 5.58 -20.71
C LYS A 41 26.98 5.56 -19.29
N ASN A 42 26.77 4.47 -18.58
CA ASN A 42 27.32 4.20 -17.27
C ASN A 42 28.35 3.07 -17.39
N TYR A 43 29.42 3.13 -16.61
CA TYR A 43 30.57 2.24 -16.80
C TYR A 43 30.88 1.44 -15.55
N PHE A 44 30.75 0.11 -15.64
CA PHE A 44 31.25 -0.78 -14.61
C PHE A 44 32.74 -1.04 -14.82
N ARG A 45 33.52 -1.02 -13.72
CA ARG A 45 34.95 -1.34 -13.73
C ARG A 45 35.33 -2.18 -12.53
N THR A 46 36.13 -3.21 -12.78
CA THR A 46 36.68 -4.09 -11.75
C THR A 46 38.08 -3.63 -11.31
N THR A 47 38.40 -3.81 -10.03
CA THR A 47 39.76 -3.52 -9.50
C THR A 47 40.66 -4.75 -9.55
N ALA A 48 41.94 -4.59 -9.18
CA ALA A 48 42.92 -5.66 -9.14
C ALA A 48 42.55 -6.82 -8.18
N HIS A 49 41.67 -6.58 -7.20
CA HIS A 49 41.25 -7.56 -6.20
C HIS A 49 39.98 -8.33 -6.59
N THR A 50 39.51 -8.17 -7.82
CA THR A 50 38.26 -8.77 -8.29
C THR A 50 38.42 -10.28 -8.49
N PRO A 51 37.51 -11.12 -7.94
CA PRO A 51 37.45 -12.53 -8.31
C PRO A 51 37.28 -12.66 -9.83
N ARG A 52 37.90 -13.66 -10.47
CA ARG A 52 37.78 -13.86 -11.92
C ARG A 52 37.38 -15.31 -12.18
N PRO A 53 36.50 -15.59 -13.16
CA PRO A 53 35.71 -14.66 -13.98
C PRO A 53 34.57 -13.94 -13.23
N VAL A 54 34.06 -12.82 -13.77
CA VAL A 54 32.87 -12.08 -13.30
C VAL A 54 31.90 -11.88 -14.44
N GLU A 55 30.64 -12.13 -14.16
CA GLU A 55 29.49 -11.86 -15.00
C GLU A 55 28.55 -10.90 -14.25
N ILE A 56 28.08 -9.88 -14.95
CA ILE A 56 27.16 -8.87 -14.41
C ILE A 56 25.81 -9.03 -15.10
N PHE A 57 24.75 -9.11 -14.31
CA PHE A 57 23.37 -9.16 -14.77
C PHE A 57 22.60 -7.96 -14.21
N ILE A 58 21.82 -7.32 -15.07
CA ILE A 58 20.96 -6.19 -14.71
C ILE A 58 19.52 -6.57 -15.03
N ASP A 59 18.65 -6.62 -14.02
CA ASP A 59 17.27 -7.13 -14.13
C ASP A 59 17.22 -8.48 -14.88
N GLN A 60 18.08 -9.42 -14.48
CA GLN A 60 18.24 -10.75 -15.09
C GLN A 60 18.78 -10.77 -16.53
N LYS A 61 19.19 -9.63 -17.11
CA LYS A 61 19.82 -9.57 -18.43
C LYS A 61 21.35 -9.50 -18.29
N PRO A 62 22.12 -10.39 -18.94
CA PRO A 62 23.57 -10.32 -18.91
C PRO A 62 24.06 -9.04 -19.59
N LEU A 63 25.02 -8.38 -18.95
CA LEU A 63 25.73 -7.24 -19.50
C LEU A 63 26.94 -7.73 -20.27
N TYR A 64 26.91 -7.58 -21.59
CA TYR A 64 28.00 -7.99 -22.47
C TYR A 64 29.11 -6.93 -22.50
N THR A 65 30.35 -7.37 -22.67
CA THR A 65 31.51 -6.49 -22.87
C THR A 65 32.45 -7.01 -23.93
N HIS A 66 33.14 -6.08 -24.60
CA HIS A 66 34.26 -6.36 -25.49
C HIS A 66 35.59 -6.49 -24.71
N ASP A 67 35.73 -5.75 -23.60
CA ASP A 67 36.95 -5.70 -22.77
C ASP A 67 36.65 -6.22 -21.36
N TYR A 68 37.23 -7.37 -21.00
CA TYR A 68 36.98 -7.99 -19.70
C TYR A 68 37.44 -7.08 -18.55
N GLY A 69 36.54 -6.82 -17.59
CA GLY A 69 36.78 -5.90 -16.47
C GLY A 69 36.25 -4.48 -16.68
N PHE A 70 35.67 -4.21 -17.85
CA PHE A 70 34.98 -2.98 -18.19
C PHE A 70 33.61 -3.33 -18.79
N TRP A 71 32.50 -2.73 -18.36
CA TRP A 71 31.21 -2.92 -19.04
C TRP A 71 30.51 -1.58 -19.25
N GLU A 72 29.90 -1.42 -20.41
CA GLU A 72 29.05 -0.27 -20.71
C GLU A 72 27.59 -0.65 -20.46
N TRP A 73 26.91 0.13 -19.63
CA TRP A 73 25.49 0.00 -19.35
C TRP A 73 24.76 1.29 -19.65
N ARG A 74 23.77 1.21 -20.53
CA ARG A 74 22.86 2.31 -20.84
C ARG A 74 21.43 1.95 -20.39
N PRO A 75 20.96 2.44 -19.24
CA PRO A 75 19.58 2.24 -18.80
C PRO A 75 18.63 3.00 -19.73
N VAL A 76 18.03 2.28 -20.67
CA VAL A 76 17.06 2.81 -21.65
C VAL A 76 15.60 2.48 -21.28
N THR A 77 15.41 1.58 -20.32
CA THR A 77 14.10 1.06 -19.98
C THR A 77 13.33 2.00 -19.05
N TYR A 78 13.95 2.45 -17.94
CA TYR A 78 13.34 3.38 -16.98
C TYR A 78 14.39 3.98 -16.03
N ALA A 79 14.12 5.15 -15.44
CA ALA A 79 14.82 5.61 -14.24
C ALA A 79 14.21 4.97 -12.97
N GLY A 80 15.03 4.59 -12.01
CA GLY A 80 14.58 3.87 -10.81
C GLY A 80 15.61 2.87 -10.29
N LEU A 81 15.17 1.90 -9.50
CA LEU A 81 16.03 0.84 -8.99
C LEU A 81 16.16 -0.30 -9.99
N TYR A 82 17.40 -0.63 -10.33
CA TYR A 82 17.76 -1.83 -11.06
C TYR A 82 18.35 -2.87 -10.10
N GLU A 83 18.00 -4.14 -10.31
CA GLU A 83 18.64 -5.24 -9.62
C GLU A 83 19.96 -5.58 -10.31
N LEU A 84 21.05 -5.50 -9.57
CA LEU A 84 22.39 -5.88 -10.01
C LEU A 84 22.74 -7.22 -9.39
N ARG A 85 22.84 -8.26 -10.21
CA ARG A 85 23.33 -9.58 -9.81
C ARG A 85 24.72 -9.79 -10.37
N ILE A 86 25.64 -10.15 -9.50
CA ILE A 86 27.04 -10.37 -9.84
C ILE A 86 27.36 -11.83 -9.55
N HIS A 87 27.76 -12.54 -10.59
CA HIS A 87 28.10 -13.95 -10.54
C HIS A 87 29.59 -14.11 -10.85
N ALA A 88 30.30 -14.92 -10.07
CA ALA A 88 31.73 -15.16 -10.26
C ALA A 88 32.02 -16.66 -10.35
N PRO A 89 31.75 -17.31 -11.50
CA PRO A 89 31.78 -18.76 -11.61
C PRO A 89 33.17 -19.33 -11.32
N GLY A 90 33.24 -20.40 -10.53
CA GLY A 90 34.49 -21.10 -10.21
C GLY A 90 35.43 -20.39 -9.23
N SER A 91 35.08 -19.18 -8.75
CA SER A 91 35.91 -18.40 -7.82
C SER A 91 35.64 -18.68 -6.33
N GLY A 92 34.63 -19.49 -6.02
CA GLY A 92 34.15 -19.74 -4.66
C GLY A 92 33.41 -18.56 -4.01
N TYR A 93 33.25 -17.43 -4.72
CA TYR A 93 32.45 -16.30 -4.27
C TYR A 93 30.95 -16.60 -4.42
N PRO A 94 30.13 -16.31 -3.40
CA PRO A 94 28.68 -16.43 -3.51
C PRO A 94 28.12 -15.32 -4.40
N ASP A 95 27.06 -15.64 -5.15
CA ASP A 95 26.29 -14.67 -5.92
C ASP A 95 25.90 -13.48 -5.05
N GLN A 96 26.25 -12.28 -5.52
CA GLN A 96 25.90 -11.04 -4.84
C GLN A 96 24.72 -10.41 -5.57
N ILE A 97 23.71 -9.98 -4.80
CA ILE A 97 22.58 -9.23 -5.31
C ILE A 97 22.55 -7.90 -4.57
N THR A 98 22.63 -6.81 -5.31
CA THR A 98 22.51 -5.45 -4.80
C THR A 98 21.61 -4.63 -5.73
N LYS A 99 21.30 -3.38 -5.38
CA LYS A 99 20.49 -2.52 -6.24
C LYS A 99 21.26 -1.27 -6.63
N VAL A 100 21.01 -0.78 -7.84
CA VAL A 100 21.56 0.49 -8.33
C VAL A 100 20.43 1.43 -8.67
N ARG A 101 20.42 2.60 -8.05
CA ARG A 101 19.47 3.67 -8.36
C ARG A 101 19.96 4.50 -9.53
N VAL A 102 19.19 4.47 -10.61
CA VAL A 102 19.37 5.30 -11.80
C VAL A 102 18.55 6.57 -11.66
N VAL A 103 19.22 7.70 -11.71
CA VAL A 103 18.64 9.04 -11.63
C VAL A 103 17.92 9.36 -12.95
N PRO A 104 16.69 9.90 -12.88
CA PRO A 104 15.93 10.30 -14.07
C PRO A 104 16.61 11.40 -14.88
N GLN A 105 16.57 11.29 -16.22
CA GLN A 105 17.10 12.34 -17.10
C GLN A 105 16.19 13.58 -17.12
N TYR A 106 14.87 13.38 -17.07
CA TYR A 106 13.89 14.45 -17.33
C TYR A 106 13.40 15.18 -16.08
N PHE A 107 13.68 14.63 -14.90
CA PHE A 107 13.43 15.27 -13.61
C PHE A 107 14.72 15.43 -12.82
N THR A 108 14.89 16.61 -12.22
CA THR A 108 15.94 16.79 -11.21
C THR A 108 15.58 15.99 -9.95
N GLN A 109 16.57 15.65 -9.13
CA GLN A 109 16.35 15.00 -7.83
C GLN A 109 15.32 15.76 -6.97
N LYS A 110 15.33 17.10 -7.04
CA LYS A 110 14.36 17.95 -6.36
C LYS A 110 12.93 17.74 -6.86
N LEU A 111 12.73 17.64 -8.18
CA LEU A 111 11.40 17.37 -8.75
C LEU A 111 10.91 15.96 -8.42
N TYR A 112 11.83 14.98 -8.37
CA TYR A 112 11.51 13.63 -7.92
C TYR A 112 11.04 13.62 -6.46
N GLN A 113 11.78 14.28 -5.58
CA GLN A 113 11.41 14.39 -4.16
C GLN A 113 10.04 15.08 -4.00
N ASN A 114 9.83 16.19 -4.71
CA ASN A 114 8.53 16.88 -4.69
C ASN A 114 7.39 15.98 -5.17
N MET A 115 7.62 15.12 -6.17
CA MET A 115 6.61 14.16 -6.62
C MET A 115 6.30 13.12 -5.55
N GLN A 116 7.32 12.61 -4.86
CA GLN A 116 7.12 11.67 -3.75
C GLN A 116 6.36 12.32 -2.60
N ASP A 117 6.68 13.57 -2.29
CA ASP A 117 6.00 14.37 -1.27
C ASP A 117 4.55 14.63 -1.68
N ASP A 118 4.29 15.04 -2.94
CA ASP A 118 2.95 15.21 -3.50
C ASP A 118 2.15 13.91 -3.46
N LEU A 119 2.74 12.79 -3.89
CA LEU A 119 2.09 11.48 -3.82
C LEU A 119 1.75 11.06 -2.39
N SER A 120 2.62 11.38 -1.44
CA SER A 120 2.41 11.12 -0.02
C SER A 120 1.30 11.99 0.55
N ASN A 121 1.26 13.27 0.18
CA ASN A 121 0.22 14.22 0.57
C ASN A 121 -1.13 13.87 -0.05
N ILE A 122 -1.16 13.48 -1.33
CA ILE A 122 -2.38 13.07 -2.02
C ILE A 122 -2.88 11.75 -1.44
N ALA A 123 -2.01 10.77 -1.19
CA ALA A 123 -2.40 9.52 -0.52
C ALA A 123 -2.96 9.78 0.88
N ALA A 124 -2.38 10.73 1.61
CA ALA A 124 -2.94 11.23 2.86
C ALA A 124 -4.34 11.81 2.66
N ASP A 125 -4.52 12.84 1.82
CA ASP A 125 -5.81 13.48 1.53
C ASP A 125 -6.89 12.50 1.06
N LEU A 126 -6.49 11.48 0.30
CA LEU A 126 -7.34 10.40 -0.19
C LEU A 126 -7.78 9.45 0.94
N LEU A 127 -6.88 9.10 1.87
CA LEU A 127 -7.24 8.37 3.09
C LEU A 127 -8.17 9.20 4.00
N PHE A 128 -8.06 10.53 4.00
CA PHE A 128 -8.90 11.43 4.80
C PHE A 128 -10.32 11.60 4.27
N ASN A 129 -10.51 11.53 2.95
CA ASN A 129 -11.84 11.60 2.33
C ASN A 129 -12.72 10.37 2.61
N LEU A 130 -12.13 9.24 3.01
CA LEU A 130 -12.87 8.02 3.37
C LEU A 130 -13.54 8.08 4.76
N VAL A 131 -13.16 9.00 5.67
CA VAL A 131 -13.46 8.79 7.11
C VAL A 131 -14.03 9.99 7.90
N SER A 132 -13.85 11.28 7.55
CA SER A 132 -14.48 12.34 8.39
C SER A 132 -14.70 13.77 7.83
N SER A 133 -15.53 14.53 8.58
CA SER A 133 -16.06 15.88 8.30
C SER A 133 -15.02 17.02 8.40
N ILE A 134 -15.34 18.13 7.74
CA ILE A 134 -14.49 19.32 7.46
C ILE A 134 -13.71 19.85 8.68
N SER A 135 -14.26 19.82 9.89
CA SER A 135 -13.61 20.34 11.10
C SER A 135 -12.41 19.51 11.58
N GLU A 136 -12.35 18.20 11.26
CA GLU A 136 -11.19 17.36 11.60
C GLU A 136 -10.03 17.50 10.59
N ARG A 137 -10.30 18.07 9.40
CA ARG A 137 -9.33 18.25 8.31
C ARG A 137 -8.22 19.24 8.68
N VAL A 138 -8.57 20.33 9.35
CA VAL A 138 -7.63 21.41 9.70
C VAL A 138 -6.70 21.02 10.84
N GLU A 139 -7.17 20.16 11.76
CA GLU A 139 -6.39 19.73 12.92
C GLU A 139 -5.40 18.58 12.60
N VAL A 140 -5.66 17.80 11.55
CA VAL A 140 -4.86 16.62 11.18
C VAL A 140 -3.81 16.93 10.11
N VAL A 141 -4.08 17.85 9.17
CA VAL A 141 -3.06 18.32 8.20
C VAL A 141 -1.87 18.99 8.93
N LYS A 142 -2.13 19.74 10.02
CA LYS A 142 -1.08 20.24 10.92
C LYS A 142 -0.30 19.15 11.66
N ARG A 143 -0.82 17.92 11.76
CA ARG A 143 -0.21 16.78 12.48
C ARG A 143 0.56 15.81 11.58
N LEU A 144 0.34 15.83 10.26
CA LEU A 144 1.00 14.91 9.31
C LEU A 144 2.39 15.39 8.87
N GLN A 145 2.63 16.69 8.89
CA GLN A 145 3.93 17.25 8.53
C GLN A 145 5.03 17.00 9.58
N ASP A 146 4.67 16.58 10.81
CA ASP A 146 5.64 16.38 11.92
C ASP A 146 5.22 15.28 12.91
N SER A 147 5.07 14.02 12.49
CA SER A 147 4.90 12.93 13.47
C SER A 147 6.25 12.51 14.09
N SER A 148 6.83 13.40 14.89
CA SER A 148 7.93 13.04 15.79
C SER A 148 7.55 11.80 16.61
N PRO A 149 8.46 10.83 16.87
CA PRO A 149 8.22 9.68 17.73
C PRO A 149 7.62 10.06 19.09
N LEU A 150 7.89 11.27 19.58
CA LEU A 150 7.30 11.84 20.80
C LEU A 150 5.77 12.02 20.71
N GLN A 151 5.27 12.47 19.56
CA GLN A 151 3.82 12.65 19.34
C GLN A 151 3.11 11.31 19.18
N GLU A 152 3.66 10.39 18.40
CA GLU A 152 3.14 9.02 18.26
C GLU A 152 3.08 8.32 19.63
N TYR A 153 4.15 8.47 20.42
CA TYR A 153 4.21 7.96 21.79
C TYR A 153 3.10 8.52 22.67
N ARG A 154 2.89 9.85 22.68
CA ARG A 154 1.82 10.48 23.50
C ARG A 154 0.46 9.91 23.16
N HIS A 155 0.17 9.65 21.89
CA HIS A 155 -1.10 9.08 21.47
C HIS A 155 -1.28 7.61 21.88
N VAL A 156 -0.26 6.77 21.64
CA VAL A 156 -0.33 5.35 22.06
C VAL A 156 -0.44 5.26 23.58
N ARG A 157 0.26 6.13 24.33
CA ARG A 157 0.14 6.21 25.79
C ARG A 157 -1.29 6.48 26.23
N VAL A 158 -1.98 7.47 25.65
CA VAL A 158 -3.39 7.76 26.00
C VAL A 158 -4.30 6.56 25.76
N ILE A 159 -4.08 5.80 24.68
CA ILE A 159 -4.85 4.58 24.38
C ILE A 159 -4.58 3.51 25.42
N ILE A 160 -3.30 3.28 25.77
CA ILE A 160 -2.90 2.28 26.76
C ILE A 160 -3.43 2.65 28.15
N ASP A 161 -3.39 3.91 28.54
CA ASP A 161 -3.92 4.37 29.83
C ASP A 161 -5.43 4.12 29.92
N LYS A 162 -6.20 4.49 28.88
CA LYS A 162 -7.64 4.18 28.81
C LYS A 162 -7.93 2.68 28.76
N MET A 163 -7.06 1.89 28.14
CA MET A 163 -7.19 0.43 28.07
C MET A 163 -7.08 -0.22 29.45
N SER A 164 -6.34 0.38 30.38
CA SER A 164 -6.25 -0.11 31.77
C SER A 164 -7.61 -0.16 32.46
N ASP A 165 -8.42 0.87 32.29
CA ASP A 165 -9.75 0.95 32.89
C ASP A 165 -10.69 -0.09 32.29
N VAL A 166 -10.62 -0.23 30.96
CA VAL A 166 -11.42 -1.21 30.20
C VAL A 166 -11.08 -2.63 30.65
N LEU A 167 -9.80 -2.97 30.75
CA LEU A 167 -9.36 -4.30 31.18
C LEU A 167 -9.70 -4.59 32.64
N SER A 168 -9.63 -3.58 33.51
CA SER A 168 -10.03 -3.73 34.91
C SER A 168 -11.52 -4.07 35.04
N ALA A 169 -12.36 -3.48 34.19
CA ALA A 169 -13.79 -3.81 34.13
C ALA A 169 -14.05 -5.19 33.51
N LEU A 170 -13.37 -5.51 32.39
CA LEU A 170 -13.49 -6.81 31.73
C LEU A 170 -12.98 -7.97 32.57
N ARG A 171 -12.02 -7.74 33.47
CA ARG A 171 -11.57 -8.76 34.43
C ARG A 171 -12.68 -9.18 35.39
N ARG A 172 -13.58 -8.24 35.75
CA ARG A 172 -14.68 -8.51 36.69
C ARG A 172 -15.86 -9.20 36.01
N ASP A 173 -16.14 -8.85 34.77
CA ASP A 173 -17.21 -9.47 33.99
C ASP A 173 -16.80 -9.71 32.53
N PRO A 174 -16.02 -10.76 32.27
CA PRO A 174 -15.66 -11.15 30.92
C PRO A 174 -16.85 -11.85 30.25
N TYR A 175 -17.07 -11.50 28.98
CA TYR A 175 -18.06 -12.18 28.15
C TYR A 175 -17.65 -13.64 27.93
N ARG A 176 -18.64 -14.53 28.07
CA ARG A 176 -18.47 -15.98 28.10
C ARG A 176 -19.68 -16.66 27.48
N VAL A 177 -19.44 -17.81 26.86
CA VAL A 177 -20.48 -18.65 26.25
C VAL A 177 -20.34 -20.08 26.76
N LEU A 178 -21.45 -20.81 26.78
CA LEU A 178 -21.43 -22.24 27.06
C LEU A 178 -20.85 -22.98 25.85
N SER A 179 -19.80 -23.76 26.07
CA SER A 179 -19.20 -24.61 25.06
C SER A 179 -19.44 -26.06 25.44
N ALA A 180 -19.85 -26.87 24.46
CA ALA A 180 -19.83 -28.32 24.59
C ALA A 180 -18.38 -28.80 24.50
N GLN A 181 -17.92 -29.49 25.54
CA GLN A 181 -16.68 -30.26 25.53
C GLN A 181 -17.03 -31.71 25.81
N THR A 182 -16.14 -32.62 25.45
CA THR A 182 -16.31 -34.03 25.80
C THR A 182 -15.32 -34.40 26.88
N GLU A 183 -15.81 -35.02 27.94
CA GLU A 183 -15.00 -35.51 29.04
C GLU A 183 -15.06 -37.04 29.07
N GLN A 184 -13.93 -37.66 29.36
CA GLN A 184 -13.86 -39.11 29.57
C GLN A 184 -14.22 -39.42 31.02
N ARG A 185 -15.26 -40.23 31.23
CA ARG A 185 -15.70 -40.70 32.54
C ARG A 185 -15.81 -42.22 32.58
N GLU A 186 -15.70 -42.78 33.77
CA GLU A 186 -16.03 -44.18 33.98
C GLU A 186 -17.55 -44.34 34.01
N TRP A 187 -18.05 -45.51 33.58
CA TRP A 187 -19.47 -45.84 33.52
C TRP A 187 -20.20 -45.55 34.82
N SER A 188 -19.56 -45.79 35.97
CA SER A 188 -20.11 -45.52 37.31
C SER A 188 -20.35 -44.04 37.59
N ASP A 189 -19.60 -43.15 36.96
CA ASP A 189 -19.64 -41.70 37.19
C ASP A 189 -20.55 -40.97 36.19
N VAL A 190 -21.10 -41.69 35.21
CA VAL A 190 -22.04 -41.15 34.23
C VAL A 190 -23.46 -41.21 34.77
N TRP A 191 -23.93 -40.08 35.29
CA TRP A 191 -25.29 -39.96 35.83
C TRP A 191 -26.39 -40.02 34.76
N GLN A 192 -26.11 -39.58 33.53
CA GLN A 192 -27.06 -39.61 32.41
C GLN A 192 -26.32 -39.86 31.08
N PHE A 193 -26.75 -40.90 30.36
CA PHE A 193 -26.33 -41.14 28.98
C PHE A 193 -27.28 -40.40 28.04
N ASN A 194 -26.73 -39.60 27.13
CA ASN A 194 -27.48 -38.97 26.05
C ASN A 194 -27.06 -39.54 24.69
N GLY A 195 -27.79 -39.21 23.62
CA GLY A 195 -27.51 -39.72 22.27
C GLY A 195 -26.11 -39.37 21.73
N ASP A 196 -25.44 -38.39 22.35
CA ASP A 196 -24.08 -37.94 22.00
C ASP A 196 -22.98 -38.61 22.86
N SER A 197 -23.35 -39.45 23.82
CA SER A 197 -22.41 -40.19 24.67
C SER A 197 -21.82 -41.36 23.88
N GLN A 198 -20.49 -41.39 23.74
CA GLN A 198 -19.80 -42.42 22.95
C GLN A 198 -19.02 -43.36 23.86
N ALA A 199 -19.18 -44.66 23.64
CA ALA A 199 -18.34 -45.66 24.28
C ALA A 199 -16.90 -45.55 23.76
N ILE A 200 -15.94 -45.49 24.68
CA ILE A 200 -14.52 -45.54 24.34
C ILE A 200 -14.10 -47.02 24.37
N GLY A 201 -13.51 -47.50 23.27
CA GLY A 201 -13.02 -48.88 23.17
C GLY A 201 -11.99 -49.20 24.26
N GLY A 202 -12.10 -50.37 24.89
CA GLY A 202 -11.24 -50.76 26.01
C GLY A 202 -11.87 -51.83 26.89
N GLU A 203 -11.58 -51.79 28.19
CA GLU A 203 -12.12 -52.72 29.19
C GLU A 203 -13.65 -52.74 29.18
N VAL A 204 -14.21 -53.95 29.30
CA VAL A 204 -15.65 -54.20 29.29
C VAL A 204 -16.08 -54.93 30.55
N ILE A 205 -17.23 -54.54 31.08
CA ILE A 205 -17.91 -55.20 32.18
C ILE A 205 -18.89 -56.19 31.58
N HIS A 206 -18.83 -57.44 32.05
CA HIS A 206 -19.74 -58.51 31.66
C HIS A 206 -20.90 -58.59 32.65
N ILE A 207 -22.10 -58.21 32.19
CA ILE A 207 -23.32 -58.28 33.00
C ILE A 207 -24.14 -59.50 32.56
N PRO A 208 -24.37 -60.49 33.43
CA PRO A 208 -25.23 -61.61 33.11
C PRO A 208 -26.69 -61.15 33.06
N ARG A 209 -27.36 -61.37 31.93
CA ARG A 209 -28.79 -61.10 31.71
C ARG A 209 -29.51 -62.40 31.38
N ARG A 210 -30.51 -62.74 32.19
CA ARG A 210 -31.44 -63.82 31.85
C ARG A 210 -32.51 -63.30 30.90
N VAL A 211 -32.63 -63.93 29.73
CA VAL A 211 -33.73 -63.72 28.78
C VAL A 211 -34.37 -65.09 28.56
N GLY A 212 -35.53 -65.32 29.18
CA GLY A 212 -36.13 -66.67 29.25
C GLY A 212 -35.24 -67.66 30.03
N ASN A 213 -35.05 -68.86 29.50
CA ASN A 213 -34.22 -69.92 30.09
C ASN A 213 -32.73 -69.88 29.68
N GLN A 214 -32.30 -68.86 28.92
CA GLN A 214 -30.91 -68.70 28.51
C GLN A 214 -30.24 -67.54 29.27
N VAL A 215 -29.01 -67.76 29.71
CA VAL A 215 -28.13 -66.72 30.27
C VAL A 215 -27.35 -66.12 29.11
N GLN A 216 -27.59 -64.86 28.80
CA GLN A 216 -26.79 -64.07 27.86
C GLN A 216 -25.90 -63.11 28.65
N THR A 217 -24.71 -62.82 28.13
CA THR A 217 -23.79 -61.87 28.76
C THR A 217 -23.81 -60.56 27.96
N LEU A 218 -24.25 -59.47 28.59
CA LEU A 218 -24.11 -58.13 28.02
C LEU A 218 -22.72 -57.58 28.33
N THR A 219 -22.08 -56.98 27.34
CA THR A 219 -20.80 -56.28 27.50
C THR A 219 -21.03 -54.77 27.53
N LEU A 220 -20.63 -54.11 28.60
CA LEU A 220 -20.65 -52.66 28.73
C LEU A 220 -19.22 -52.09 28.82
N PRO A 221 -18.84 -51.13 27.97
CA PRO A 221 -17.56 -50.44 28.08
C PRO A 221 -17.42 -49.71 29.42
N VAL A 222 -16.25 -49.81 30.05
CA VAL A 222 -15.94 -49.14 31.32
C VAL A 222 -15.84 -47.62 31.15
N LYS A 223 -15.38 -47.13 29.99
CA LYS A 223 -15.09 -45.70 29.77
C LYS A 223 -15.99 -45.12 28.68
N TRP A 224 -16.51 -43.94 28.95
CA TRP A 224 -17.44 -43.23 28.09
C TRP A 224 -16.96 -41.79 27.89
N GLN A 225 -17.13 -41.30 26.68
CA GLN A 225 -16.95 -39.91 26.32
C GLN A 225 -18.31 -39.24 26.39
N VAL A 226 -18.49 -38.36 27.38
CA VAL A 226 -19.77 -37.71 27.67
C VAL A 226 -19.66 -36.21 27.39
N PRO A 227 -20.64 -35.60 26.70
CA PRO A 227 -20.64 -34.16 26.51
C PRO A 227 -20.92 -33.44 27.84
N GLN A 228 -20.07 -32.48 28.16
CA GLN A 228 -20.21 -31.56 29.28
C GLN A 228 -20.25 -30.13 28.78
N THR A 229 -21.17 -29.33 29.31
CA THR A 229 -21.22 -27.89 29.06
C THR A 229 -20.29 -27.17 30.05
N VAL A 230 -19.26 -26.53 29.53
CA VAL A 230 -18.33 -25.72 30.31
C VAL A 230 -18.36 -24.27 29.86
N LEU A 231 -18.09 -23.35 30.79
CA LEU A 231 -17.96 -21.93 30.47
C LEU A 231 -16.69 -21.71 29.66
N SER A 232 -16.84 -21.22 28.44
CA SER A 232 -15.73 -20.83 27.57
C SER A 232 -15.65 -19.33 27.43
N TYR A 233 -14.42 -18.80 27.57
CA TYR A 233 -14.09 -17.42 27.27
C TYR A 233 -13.60 -17.22 25.83
N ASP A 234 -13.53 -18.29 25.05
CA ASP A 234 -13.03 -18.30 23.67
C ASP A 234 -14.05 -17.76 22.67
N VAL A 235 -14.42 -16.50 22.86
CA VAL A 235 -15.36 -15.72 22.05
C VAL A 235 -14.62 -14.73 21.16
N TYR A 236 -15.25 -14.30 20.06
CA TYR A 236 -14.67 -13.37 19.10
C TYR A 236 -14.08 -12.11 19.75
N GLU A 237 -14.81 -11.53 20.70
CA GLU A 237 -14.44 -10.29 21.38
C GLU A 237 -13.17 -10.44 22.22
N ASN A 238 -13.02 -11.56 22.92
CA ASN A 238 -11.84 -11.87 23.71
C ASN A 238 -10.66 -12.23 22.81
N ARG A 239 -10.88 -12.91 21.68
CA ARG A 239 -9.84 -13.18 20.68
C ARG A 239 -9.30 -11.88 20.09
N LEU A 240 -10.20 -10.96 19.73
CA LEU A 240 -9.87 -9.63 19.21
C LEU A 240 -9.08 -8.80 20.23
N LEU A 241 -9.53 -8.76 21.49
CA LEU A 241 -8.82 -8.09 22.57
C LEU A 241 -7.42 -8.67 22.78
N LYS A 242 -7.28 -10.00 22.83
CA LYS A 242 -5.99 -10.68 22.99
C LYS A 242 -5.04 -10.38 21.82
N GLN A 243 -5.54 -10.41 20.59
CA GLN A 243 -4.78 -10.08 19.39
C GLN A 243 -4.34 -8.61 19.39
N PHE A 244 -5.24 -7.69 19.77
CA PHE A 244 -4.94 -6.27 19.87
C PHE A 244 -3.80 -5.99 20.85
N LEU A 245 -3.88 -6.58 22.05
CA LEU A 245 -2.87 -6.42 23.11
C LEU A 245 -1.53 -7.06 22.75
N LYS A 246 -1.54 -8.31 22.27
CA LYS A 246 -0.33 -9.12 22.07
C LYS A 246 0.38 -8.83 20.74
N LYS A 247 -0.39 -8.53 19.69
CA LYS A 247 0.16 -8.32 18.34
C LYS A 247 0.25 -6.83 18.05
N GLN A 248 -0.89 -6.14 17.99
CA GLN A 248 -0.93 -4.83 17.35
C GLN A 248 -0.28 -3.71 18.19
N LEU A 249 -0.61 -3.61 19.49
CA LEU A 249 -0.01 -2.61 20.37
C LEU A 249 1.50 -2.83 20.54
N ILE A 250 1.93 -4.08 20.75
CA ILE A 250 3.34 -4.40 20.92
C ILE A 250 4.14 -4.06 19.66
N THR A 251 3.65 -4.45 18.48
CA THR A 251 4.29 -4.09 17.20
C THR A 251 4.44 -2.58 17.05
N LYS A 252 3.39 -1.80 17.36
CA LYS A 252 3.47 -0.34 17.25
C LYS A 252 4.44 0.28 18.25
N LEU A 253 4.46 -0.20 19.49
CA LEU A 253 5.44 0.25 20.50
C LEU A 253 6.88 -0.10 20.09
N THR A 254 7.10 -1.21 19.38
CA THR A 254 8.42 -1.54 18.80
C THR A 254 8.81 -0.54 17.72
N ALA A 255 7.92 -0.27 16.77
CA ALA A 255 8.17 0.71 15.72
C ALA A 255 8.52 2.10 16.28
N ILE A 256 7.79 2.57 17.31
CA ILE A 256 8.08 3.86 17.97
C ILE A 256 9.47 3.84 18.63
N GLN A 257 9.85 2.74 19.29
CA GLN A 257 11.19 2.61 19.88
C GLN A 257 12.30 2.65 18.85
N ASP A 258 12.14 1.93 17.74
CA ASP A 258 13.16 1.87 16.70
C ASP A 258 13.32 3.25 16.04
N ARG A 259 12.22 3.95 15.75
CA ARG A 259 12.27 5.33 15.25
C ARG A 259 12.94 6.29 16.24
N ALA A 260 12.58 6.20 17.53
CA ALA A 260 13.22 7.02 18.55
C ALA A 260 14.74 6.75 18.65
N ARG A 261 15.18 5.50 18.48
CA ARG A 261 16.61 5.14 18.44
C ARG A 261 17.31 5.73 17.23
N SER A 262 16.72 5.60 16.05
CA SER A 262 17.26 6.18 14.81
C SER A 262 17.38 7.71 14.90
N GLU A 263 16.35 8.38 15.42
CA GLU A 263 16.37 9.84 15.60
C GLU A 263 17.41 10.28 16.63
N ILE A 264 17.54 9.57 17.77
CA ILE A 264 18.64 9.82 18.72
C ILE A 264 20.00 9.67 18.03
N GLY A 265 20.16 8.67 17.16
CA GLY A 265 21.39 8.47 16.39
C GLY A 265 21.73 9.67 15.51
N GLN A 266 20.76 10.15 14.74
CA GLN A 266 20.91 11.33 13.89
C GLN A 266 21.21 12.60 14.71
N ARG A 267 20.45 12.86 15.77
CA ARG A 267 20.63 14.03 16.64
C ARG A 267 21.98 14.02 17.35
N LYS A 268 22.49 12.86 17.76
CA LYS A 268 23.84 12.73 18.34
C LYS A 268 24.94 13.09 17.34
N ILE A 269 24.78 12.74 16.07
CA ILE A 269 25.73 13.12 15.00
C ILE A 269 25.71 14.65 14.82
N THR A 270 24.51 15.24 14.78
CA THR A 270 24.34 16.70 14.71
C THR A 270 24.96 17.41 15.92
N LEU A 271 24.72 16.91 17.13
CA LEU A 271 25.29 17.46 18.36
C LEU A 271 26.83 17.37 18.36
N ALA A 272 27.40 16.25 17.92
CA ALA A 272 28.85 16.08 17.81
C ALA A 272 29.48 17.05 16.78
N TYR A 273 28.80 17.28 15.66
CA TYR A 273 29.19 18.29 14.67
C TYR A 273 29.11 19.71 15.24
N MET A 274 28.06 20.06 15.99
CA MET A 274 27.89 21.37 16.60
C MET A 274 28.92 21.65 17.70
N GLN A 275 29.21 20.66 18.55
CA GLN A 275 30.24 20.74 19.60
C GLN A 275 31.64 20.96 19.00
N LYS A 276 31.94 20.30 17.88
CA LYS A 276 33.21 20.49 17.13
C LYS A 276 33.35 21.91 16.57
N ASN A 277 32.23 22.59 16.29
CA ASN A 277 32.18 23.94 15.75
C ASN A 277 31.84 25.02 16.81
N HIS A 278 31.91 24.68 18.10
CA HIS A 278 31.63 25.59 19.23
C HIS A 278 30.23 26.23 19.27
N PHE A 279 29.23 25.61 18.64
CA PHE A 279 27.83 26.00 18.83
C PHE A 279 27.27 25.31 20.10
N LYS A 280 26.71 26.09 21.03
CA LYS A 280 25.96 25.57 22.18
C LYS A 280 24.48 25.55 21.84
N ASP A 281 23.89 24.37 21.90
CA ASP A 281 22.44 24.21 21.79
C ASP A 281 21.98 23.20 22.86
N ASP A 282 21.29 23.71 23.87
CA ASP A 282 20.73 22.90 24.96
C ASP A 282 19.44 22.17 24.51
N GLU A 283 18.81 22.60 23.41
CA GLU A 283 17.55 22.06 22.91
C GLU A 283 17.70 20.64 22.35
N GLU A 284 18.76 20.37 21.58
CA GLU A 284 19.05 19.04 21.03
C GLU A 284 19.32 18.01 22.13
N GLN A 285 19.98 18.44 23.22
CA GLN A 285 20.25 17.57 24.37
C GLN A 285 18.96 17.22 25.11
N GLU A 286 18.07 18.20 25.31
CA GLU A 286 16.75 17.97 25.91
C GLU A 286 15.88 17.01 25.08
N GLN A 287 15.90 17.14 23.75
CA GLN A 287 15.17 16.26 22.85
C GLN A 287 15.70 14.82 22.89
N ILE A 288 17.03 14.63 22.95
CA ILE A 288 17.64 13.30 23.11
C ILE A 288 17.17 12.66 24.42
N VAL A 289 17.17 13.40 25.54
CA VAL A 289 16.70 12.90 26.84
C VAL A 289 15.20 12.54 26.78
N ALA A 290 14.39 13.37 26.12
CA ALA A 290 12.97 13.10 25.94
C ALA A 290 12.73 11.80 25.14
N LEU A 291 13.46 11.58 24.05
CA LEU A 291 13.38 10.35 23.24
C LEU A 291 13.88 9.11 24.00
N GLN A 292 14.90 9.24 24.85
CA GLN A 292 15.35 8.15 25.72
C GLN A 292 14.25 7.71 26.70
N ARG A 293 13.54 8.66 27.32
CA ARG A 293 12.39 8.37 28.18
C ARG A 293 11.26 7.68 27.42
N VAL A 294 11.02 8.05 26.15
CA VAL A 294 10.05 7.35 25.29
C VAL A 294 10.41 5.88 25.14
N ILE A 295 11.68 5.56 24.90
CA ILE A 295 12.13 4.17 24.74
C ILE A 295 11.82 3.36 26.00
N GLU A 296 12.18 3.87 27.17
CA GLU A 296 11.93 3.23 28.47
C GLU A 296 10.44 3.04 28.75
N HIS A 297 9.63 4.08 28.54
CA HIS A 297 8.18 4.00 28.72
C HIS A 297 7.54 2.99 27.76
N CYS A 298 7.99 2.93 26.50
CA CYS A 298 7.54 1.93 25.55
C CYS A 298 7.89 0.50 26.01
N GLN A 299 9.03 0.27 26.67
CA GLN A 299 9.37 -1.05 27.23
C GLN A 299 8.40 -1.42 28.35
N THR A 300 8.13 -0.49 29.26
CA THR A 300 7.18 -0.67 30.36
C THR A 300 5.76 -0.95 29.83
N MET A 301 5.32 -0.21 28.82
CA MET A 301 4.01 -0.42 28.19
C MET A 301 3.91 -1.76 27.46
N LYS A 302 4.97 -2.23 26.81
CA LYS A 302 5.02 -3.58 26.21
C LYS A 302 4.85 -4.66 27.27
N GLN A 303 5.58 -4.56 28.38
CA GLN A 303 5.45 -5.51 29.49
C GLN A 303 4.03 -5.51 30.07
N ARG A 304 3.41 -4.33 30.20
CA ARG A 304 2.01 -4.20 30.63
C ARG A 304 1.04 -4.89 29.67
N CYS A 305 1.20 -4.69 28.36
CA CYS A 305 0.38 -5.37 27.33
C CYS A 305 0.54 -6.89 27.38
N LEU A 306 1.76 -7.40 27.58
CA LEU A 306 2.01 -8.83 27.74
C LEU A 306 1.31 -9.39 28.97
N ARG A 307 1.38 -8.71 30.12
CA ARG A 307 0.66 -9.10 31.35
C ARG A 307 -0.85 -9.15 31.11
N TRP A 308 -1.41 -8.12 30.48
CA TRP A 308 -2.82 -8.06 30.12
C TRP A 308 -3.25 -9.18 29.16
N SER A 309 -2.40 -9.54 28.19
CA SER A 309 -2.69 -10.65 27.27
C SER A 309 -2.72 -12.03 27.96
N ASN A 310 -2.16 -12.11 29.17
CA ASN A 310 -2.05 -13.33 29.98
C ASN A 310 -3.01 -13.34 31.19
N GLU A 311 -4.03 -12.48 31.20
CA GLU A 311 -5.13 -12.52 32.17
C GLU A 311 -5.88 -13.86 32.10
N VAL A 312 -6.46 -14.29 33.24
CA VAL A 312 -7.07 -15.64 33.38
C VAL A 312 -8.09 -15.94 32.28
N PHE A 313 -8.98 -14.99 31.98
CA PHE A 313 -10.01 -15.14 30.96
C PHE A 313 -9.48 -15.08 29.52
N LEU A 314 -8.26 -14.58 29.29
CA LEU A 314 -7.62 -14.53 27.97
C LEU A 314 -6.65 -15.67 27.73
N ARG A 315 -6.18 -16.39 28.77
CA ARG A 315 -5.20 -17.50 28.61
C ARG A 315 -5.71 -18.59 27.67
N SER A 316 -6.95 -19.05 27.88
CA SER A 316 -7.60 -20.14 27.13
C SER A 316 -8.17 -19.71 25.76
N VAL A 317 -8.07 -18.43 25.41
CA VAL A 317 -8.62 -17.87 24.16
C VAL A 317 -7.65 -18.11 23.01
N ARG A 318 -8.18 -18.57 21.87
CA ARG A 318 -7.39 -18.81 20.65
C ARG A 318 -6.84 -17.49 20.10
N GLY A 319 -5.65 -17.52 19.51
CA GLY A 319 -4.94 -16.31 19.06
C GLY A 319 -5.39 -15.74 17.72
N GLU A 320 -6.30 -16.42 17.03
CA GLU A 320 -6.68 -16.12 15.65
C GLU A 320 -8.12 -15.62 15.57
N VAL A 321 -8.29 -14.48 14.92
CA VAL A 321 -9.58 -13.88 14.63
C VAL A 321 -9.83 -13.99 13.13
N SER A 322 -10.86 -14.73 12.75
CA SER A 322 -11.34 -14.81 11.35
C SER A 322 -12.47 -13.78 11.17
N GLY A 323 -12.21 -12.73 10.41
CA GLY A 323 -13.22 -11.70 10.05
C GLY A 323 -13.24 -10.45 10.94
N ASN A 324 -13.77 -9.35 10.40
CA ASN A 324 -13.79 -8.03 11.03
C ASN A 324 -15.24 -7.57 11.29
N ASN A 325 -16.01 -8.39 12.01
CA ASN A 325 -17.45 -8.19 12.17
C ASN A 325 -17.74 -7.43 13.46
N ALA A 326 -18.45 -6.30 13.34
CA ALA A 326 -18.98 -5.57 14.49
C ALA A 326 -20.11 -6.37 15.14
N THR A 327 -19.78 -7.20 16.12
CA THR A 327 -20.76 -8.02 16.84
C THR A 327 -21.66 -7.16 17.74
N GLN A 328 -22.85 -7.66 18.07
CA GLN A 328 -23.76 -6.96 18.99
C GLN A 328 -23.12 -6.74 20.37
N VAL A 329 -22.22 -7.64 20.81
CA VAL A 329 -21.49 -7.49 22.07
C VAL A 329 -20.51 -6.32 21.99
N LEU A 330 -19.73 -6.20 20.91
CA LEU A 330 -18.83 -5.05 20.69
C LEU A 330 -19.58 -3.72 20.57
N LEU A 331 -20.83 -3.73 20.09
CA LEU A 331 -21.60 -2.50 19.93
C LEU A 331 -22.34 -2.09 21.20
N LYS A 332 -22.96 -3.05 21.91
CA LYS A 332 -23.92 -2.78 23.00
C LYS A 332 -23.38 -3.04 24.40
N HIS A 333 -22.43 -3.96 24.58
CA HIS A 333 -21.93 -4.27 25.92
C HIS A 333 -21.08 -3.10 26.45
N PRO A 334 -21.33 -2.58 27.67
CA PRO A 334 -20.69 -1.34 28.16
C PRO A 334 -19.15 -1.36 28.11
N HIS A 335 -18.54 -2.47 28.51
CA HIS A 335 -17.07 -2.61 28.54
C HIS A 335 -16.46 -2.94 27.17
N TYR A 336 -17.06 -3.87 26.41
CA TYR A 336 -16.57 -4.22 25.07
C TYR A 336 -16.80 -3.09 24.04
N SER A 337 -17.83 -2.27 24.19
CA SER A 337 -18.03 -1.07 23.36
C SER A 337 -16.95 -0.01 23.60
N ARG A 338 -16.53 0.18 24.86
CA ARG A 338 -15.38 1.05 25.18
C ARG A 338 -14.08 0.50 24.61
N PHE A 339 -13.84 -0.82 24.73
CA PHE A 339 -12.72 -1.48 24.06
C PHE A 339 -12.77 -1.24 22.54
N TYR A 340 -13.91 -1.51 21.91
CA TYR A 340 -14.08 -1.45 20.48
C TYR A 340 -13.87 -0.03 19.93
N LYS A 341 -14.32 1.00 20.64
CA LYS A 341 -14.02 2.41 20.31
C LYS A 341 -12.52 2.71 20.35
N LEU A 342 -11.80 2.24 21.38
CA LEU A 342 -10.34 2.41 21.47
C LEU A 342 -9.62 1.63 20.35
N TYR A 343 -10.09 0.43 20.06
CA TYR A 343 -9.60 -0.40 18.97
C TYR A 343 -9.77 0.30 17.62
N LEU A 344 -10.96 0.84 17.32
CA LEU A 344 -11.22 1.59 16.08
C LEU A 344 -10.38 2.86 15.99
N GLN A 345 -10.26 3.63 17.08
CA GLN A 345 -9.38 4.81 17.13
C GLN A 345 -7.92 4.46 16.84
N PHE A 346 -7.46 3.33 17.35
CA PHE A 346 -6.12 2.83 17.07
C PHE A 346 -5.98 2.33 15.63
N GLN A 347 -6.97 1.61 15.09
CA GLN A 347 -6.98 1.10 13.73
C GLN A 347 -6.97 2.23 12.69
N GLN A 348 -7.81 3.25 12.86
CA GLN A 348 -7.82 4.45 12.01
C GLN A 348 -6.43 5.10 11.96
N ARG A 349 -5.75 5.20 13.12
CA ARG A 349 -4.43 5.82 13.22
C ARG A 349 -3.30 4.91 12.71
N LEU A 350 -3.41 3.60 12.91
CA LEU A 350 -2.48 2.62 12.35
C LEU A 350 -2.54 2.62 10.83
N GLN A 351 -3.75 2.63 10.26
CA GLN A 351 -3.97 2.72 8.83
C GLN A 351 -3.28 3.97 8.27
N ILE A 352 -3.36 5.11 8.96
CA ILE A 352 -2.63 6.33 8.54
C ILE A 352 -1.11 6.13 8.66
N SER A 353 -0.58 5.67 9.80
CA SER A 353 0.88 5.64 10.03
C SER A 353 1.65 4.54 9.28
N LEU A 354 1.07 3.35 9.10
CA LEU A 354 1.70 2.24 8.39
C LEU A 354 1.51 2.36 6.88
N ASN A 355 0.34 2.87 6.43
CA ASN A 355 0.17 3.12 5.01
C ASN A 355 1.18 4.15 4.55
N THR A 356 1.38 5.27 5.26
CA THR A 356 2.35 6.28 4.80
C THR A 356 3.78 5.73 4.74
N GLN A 357 4.24 4.95 5.72
CA GLN A 357 5.63 4.45 5.73
C GLN A 357 5.88 3.33 4.71
N THR A 358 5.02 2.31 4.65
CA THR A 358 5.13 1.23 3.67
C THR A 358 4.88 1.77 2.26
N TYR A 359 3.95 2.71 2.10
CA TYR A 359 3.75 3.40 0.82
C TYR A 359 4.96 4.23 0.43
N ILE A 360 5.56 5.04 1.31
CA ILE A 360 6.77 5.81 0.96
C ILE A 360 7.92 4.87 0.57
N THR A 361 8.10 3.76 1.30
CA THR A 361 9.13 2.76 0.97
C THR A 361 8.80 1.98 -0.32
N GLU A 362 7.54 1.61 -0.57
CA GLU A 362 7.13 0.97 -1.83
C GLU A 362 7.20 1.95 -3.01
N LEU A 363 6.83 3.21 -2.81
CA LEU A 363 6.95 4.29 -3.78
C LEU A 363 8.41 4.54 -4.12
N SER A 364 9.31 4.59 -3.14
CA SER A 364 10.74 4.74 -3.42
C SER A 364 11.24 3.55 -4.23
N LEU A 365 10.69 2.35 -4.04
CA LEU A 365 11.04 1.14 -4.79
C LEU A 365 10.47 1.07 -6.23
N ARG A 366 9.47 1.88 -6.59
CA ARG A 366 8.82 1.85 -7.93
C ARG A 366 9.62 2.53 -9.03
N LYS A 367 9.35 2.12 -10.28
CA LYS A 367 9.94 2.75 -11.48
C LYS A 367 9.44 4.18 -11.63
N MET A 368 10.29 5.09 -12.09
CA MET A 368 9.93 6.50 -12.31
C MET A 368 8.72 6.66 -13.23
N SER A 369 8.61 5.81 -14.27
CA SER A 369 7.46 5.83 -15.19
C SER A 369 6.15 5.51 -14.47
N GLU A 370 6.15 4.54 -13.56
CA GLU A 370 4.97 4.13 -12.77
C GLU A 370 4.61 5.20 -11.73
N LEU A 371 5.62 5.79 -11.09
CA LEU A 371 5.42 6.91 -10.15
C LEU A 371 4.83 8.13 -10.86
N TYR A 372 5.35 8.45 -12.03
CA TYR A 372 4.85 9.56 -12.84
C TYR A 372 3.42 9.34 -13.30
N GLU A 373 3.10 8.13 -13.77
CA GLU A 373 1.74 7.78 -14.18
C GLU A 373 0.75 8.01 -13.03
N MET A 374 1.04 7.42 -11.88
CA MET A 374 0.19 7.52 -10.70
C MET A 374 0.06 8.98 -10.22
N TRP A 375 1.16 9.74 -10.16
CA TRP A 375 1.12 11.15 -9.79
C TRP A 375 0.28 11.98 -10.77
N SER A 376 0.40 11.71 -12.07
CA SER A 376 -0.34 12.43 -13.12
C SER A 376 -1.85 12.17 -13.04
N VAL A 377 -2.25 10.91 -12.83
CA VAL A 377 -3.65 10.53 -12.61
C VAL A 377 -4.22 11.24 -11.38
N PHE A 378 -3.47 11.26 -10.28
CA PHE A 378 -3.92 11.89 -9.06
C PHE A 378 -4.04 13.41 -9.17
N GLU A 379 -3.04 14.06 -9.76
CA GLU A 379 -3.05 15.51 -9.94
C GLU A 379 -4.19 15.93 -10.88
N THR A 380 -4.39 15.20 -11.97
CA THR A 380 -5.52 15.41 -12.89
C THR A 380 -6.85 15.21 -12.17
N THR A 381 -6.98 14.13 -11.39
CA THR A 381 -8.19 13.83 -10.60
C THR A 381 -8.49 14.96 -9.60
N ARG A 382 -7.47 15.48 -8.90
CA ARG A 382 -7.61 16.60 -7.96
C ARG A 382 -8.17 17.83 -8.67
N ILE A 383 -7.56 18.24 -9.78
CA ILE A 383 -8.00 19.40 -10.55
C ILE A 383 -9.43 19.21 -11.05
N VAL A 384 -9.75 18.04 -11.62
CA VAL A 384 -11.09 17.73 -12.14
C VAL A 384 -12.15 17.78 -11.04
N ILE A 385 -11.87 17.24 -9.85
CA ILE A 385 -12.81 17.29 -8.72
C ILE A 385 -13.04 18.73 -8.27
N ASP A 386 -12.01 19.56 -8.21
CA ASP A 386 -12.14 20.97 -7.86
C ASP A 386 -13.04 21.70 -8.86
N GLU A 387 -12.81 21.49 -10.17
CA GLU A 387 -13.65 22.07 -11.23
C GLU A 387 -15.10 21.58 -11.15
N LEU A 388 -15.32 20.28 -10.96
CA LEU A 388 -16.67 19.70 -10.83
C LEU A 388 -17.43 20.27 -9.62
N LYS A 389 -16.78 20.38 -8.46
CA LYS A 389 -17.37 20.97 -7.25
C LYS A 389 -17.74 22.44 -7.46
N GLN A 390 -16.89 23.21 -8.14
CA GLN A 390 -17.20 24.61 -8.49
C GLN A 390 -18.44 24.74 -9.39
N HIS A 391 -18.74 23.72 -10.20
CA HIS A 391 -19.94 23.68 -11.05
C HIS A 391 -21.14 22.99 -10.38
N GLY A 392 -21.06 22.70 -9.07
CA GLY A 392 -22.18 22.21 -8.26
C GLY A 392 -22.34 20.68 -8.24
N TYR A 393 -21.32 19.91 -8.63
CA TYR A 393 -21.35 18.45 -8.46
C TYR A 393 -21.02 18.05 -7.02
N GLU A 394 -21.80 17.13 -6.47
CA GLU A 394 -21.60 16.57 -5.13
C GLU A 394 -21.05 15.13 -5.21
N GLY A 395 -20.20 14.74 -4.26
CA GLY A 395 -19.61 13.40 -4.22
C GLY A 395 -20.60 12.36 -3.69
N ILE A 396 -21.01 11.41 -4.52
CA ILE A 396 -21.89 10.28 -4.14
C ILE A 396 -21.08 9.11 -3.59
N SER A 397 -19.92 8.83 -4.18
CA SER A 397 -19.04 7.74 -3.77
C SER A 397 -17.59 8.12 -4.01
N GLN A 398 -16.75 7.90 -3.01
CA GLN A 398 -15.31 8.13 -3.07
C GLN A 398 -14.61 6.86 -2.57
N GLN A 399 -14.69 5.79 -3.37
CA GLN A 399 -13.95 4.55 -3.08
C GLN A 399 -12.56 4.69 -3.70
N LEU A 400 -11.51 4.55 -2.90
CA LEU A 400 -10.16 4.72 -3.43
C LEU A 400 -9.86 3.78 -4.60
N PHE A 401 -8.95 4.22 -5.47
CA PHE A 401 -8.27 3.37 -6.45
C PHE A 401 -7.43 2.26 -5.77
N TYR A 402 -7.43 2.14 -4.44
CA TYR A 402 -6.57 1.22 -3.67
C TYR A 402 -7.37 0.47 -2.61
N GLU A 403 -7.04 -0.80 -2.45
CA GLU A 403 -7.49 -1.69 -1.40
C GLU A 403 -6.29 -2.09 -0.55
N ILE A 404 -6.48 -2.06 0.76
CA ILE A 404 -5.46 -2.49 1.73
C ILE A 404 -5.76 -3.95 2.04
N ASP A 405 -4.85 -4.85 1.69
CA ASP A 405 -4.96 -6.23 2.13
C ASP A 405 -4.79 -6.30 3.67
N LYS A 406 -5.71 -7.01 4.32
CA LYS A 406 -5.89 -7.00 5.79
C LYS A 406 -5.00 -8.04 6.48
N GLY A 407 -4.32 -8.90 5.73
CA GLY A 407 -3.37 -9.91 6.23
C GLY A 407 -1.90 -9.55 6.00
N SER A 408 -1.63 -8.86 4.90
CA SER A 408 -0.34 -8.30 4.49
C SER A 408 -0.62 -6.86 4.10
N PHE A 409 0.05 -5.88 4.72
CA PHE A 409 -0.10 -4.45 4.43
C PHE A 409 0.40 -4.11 3.01
N GLN A 410 -0.23 -4.69 1.99
CA GLN A 410 0.04 -4.52 0.58
C GLN A 410 -1.09 -3.70 -0.01
N PHE A 411 -0.72 -2.68 -0.79
CA PHE A 411 -1.65 -1.90 -1.57
C PHE A 411 -2.00 -2.65 -2.85
N GLN A 412 -3.25 -3.04 -3.00
CA GLN A 412 -3.77 -3.51 -4.29
C GLN A 412 -4.49 -2.35 -4.97
N VAL A 413 -4.02 -1.95 -6.15
CA VAL A 413 -4.72 -0.93 -6.94
C VAL A 413 -5.99 -1.56 -7.52
N ARG A 414 -7.17 -1.04 -7.16
CA ARG A 414 -8.47 -1.39 -7.75
C ARG A 414 -8.56 -0.82 -9.16
N LYS A 415 -7.98 -1.55 -10.10
CA LYS A 415 -8.09 -1.31 -11.54
C LYS A 415 -9.55 -1.54 -11.98
N ASN A 416 -10.02 -0.81 -12.97
CA ASN A 416 -11.33 -1.03 -13.60
C ASN A 416 -12.57 -0.88 -12.68
N THR A 417 -12.49 -0.09 -11.61
CA THR A 417 -13.65 0.25 -10.76
C THR A 417 -13.79 1.76 -10.62
N ALA A 418 -15.02 2.28 -10.76
CA ALA A 418 -15.29 3.71 -10.60
C ALA A 418 -14.90 4.13 -9.18
N SER A 419 -13.84 4.91 -9.09
CA SER A 419 -13.22 5.25 -7.81
C SER A 419 -13.82 6.53 -7.25
N ILE A 420 -14.19 7.47 -8.12
CA ILE A 420 -14.82 8.72 -7.69
C ILE A 420 -16.05 8.94 -8.54
N ILE A 421 -17.20 9.11 -7.88
CA ILE A 421 -18.49 9.36 -8.51
C ILE A 421 -19.01 10.68 -7.96
N LEU A 422 -19.16 11.66 -8.83
CA LEU A 422 -19.83 12.92 -8.54
C LEU A 422 -21.11 13.03 -9.35
N ALA A 423 -22.13 13.69 -8.82
CA ALA A 423 -23.39 13.89 -9.52
C ALA A 423 -23.97 15.28 -9.30
N LYS A 424 -24.78 15.68 -10.27
CA LYS A 424 -25.57 16.90 -10.29
C LYS A 424 -26.82 16.61 -11.12
N ASP A 425 -28.00 16.79 -10.54
CA ASP A 425 -29.28 16.50 -11.19
C ASP A 425 -29.34 15.07 -11.78
N ASP A 426 -29.57 14.94 -13.10
CA ASP A 426 -29.58 13.67 -13.83
C ASP A 426 -28.21 13.25 -14.40
N LYS A 427 -27.18 14.08 -14.19
CA LYS A 427 -25.80 13.87 -14.65
C LYS A 427 -24.95 13.23 -13.55
N ARG A 428 -24.12 12.28 -13.96
CA ARG A 428 -23.15 11.59 -13.10
C ARG A 428 -21.82 11.47 -13.81
N VAL A 429 -20.76 11.94 -13.17
CA VAL A 429 -19.38 11.83 -13.63
C VAL A 429 -18.67 10.75 -12.84
N LYS A 430 -18.05 9.80 -13.53
CA LYS A 430 -17.21 8.76 -12.93
C LYS A 430 -15.76 8.96 -13.33
N ILE A 431 -14.87 8.96 -12.37
CA ILE A 431 -13.42 8.94 -12.59
C ILE A 431 -12.92 7.52 -12.31
N ILE A 432 -12.24 6.93 -13.30
CA ILE A 432 -11.84 5.52 -13.28
C ILE A 432 -10.34 5.43 -13.61
N TYR A 433 -9.58 4.67 -12.81
CA TYR A 433 -8.18 4.35 -13.06
C TYR A 433 -8.09 2.97 -13.70
N GLU A 434 -7.26 2.87 -14.72
CA GLU A 434 -7.14 1.70 -15.59
C GLU A 434 -8.53 1.10 -15.95
N PRO A 435 -9.47 1.89 -16.52
CA PRO A 435 -10.74 1.35 -17.01
C PRO A 435 -10.49 0.24 -18.04
N LYS A 436 -11.31 -0.81 -18.04
CA LYS A 436 -11.21 -1.91 -18.98
C LYS A 436 -12.40 -1.88 -19.94
N TYR A 437 -12.12 -1.54 -21.20
CA TYR A 437 -13.11 -1.59 -22.26
C TYR A 437 -13.02 -2.96 -22.97
N PRO A 438 -14.01 -3.86 -22.76
CA PRO A 438 -14.00 -5.18 -23.37
C PRO A 438 -14.24 -5.09 -24.88
N ASN A 439 -13.82 -6.12 -25.62
CA ASN A 439 -14.10 -6.19 -27.05
C ASN A 439 -15.62 -6.30 -27.30
N HIS A 440 -16.12 -5.51 -28.25
CA HIS A 440 -17.54 -5.47 -28.63
C HIS A 440 -18.10 -6.84 -29.06
N ASN A 441 -17.29 -7.71 -29.66
CA ASN A 441 -17.70 -9.05 -30.10
C ASN A 441 -18.04 -9.99 -28.93
N VAL A 442 -17.49 -9.72 -27.74
CA VAL A 442 -17.70 -10.54 -26.52
C VAL A 442 -18.86 -9.98 -25.67
N THR A 443 -19.23 -8.72 -25.89
CA THR A 443 -20.25 -8.03 -25.10
C THR A 443 -21.56 -8.00 -25.86
N HIS A 444 -22.62 -8.62 -25.35
CA HIS A 444 -23.95 -8.63 -25.99
C HIS A 444 -24.98 -7.79 -25.21
N ALA A 445 -24.56 -6.61 -24.74
CA ALA A 445 -25.37 -5.70 -23.96
C ALA A 445 -25.02 -4.22 -24.28
N GLU A 446 -25.81 -3.29 -23.75
CA GLU A 446 -25.44 -1.87 -23.79
C GLU A 446 -24.26 -1.61 -22.84
N ALA A 447 -23.12 -1.20 -23.38
CA ALA A 447 -21.89 -1.01 -22.61
C ALA A 447 -20.87 -0.15 -23.37
N LEU A 448 -19.89 0.40 -22.65
CA LEU A 448 -18.67 0.93 -23.25
C LEU A 448 -17.77 -0.25 -23.67
N VAL A 449 -17.32 -0.26 -24.93
CA VAL A 449 -16.58 -1.37 -25.55
C VAL A 449 -15.44 -0.85 -26.41
N THR A 450 -14.55 -1.74 -26.85
CA THR A 450 -13.54 -1.44 -27.89
C THR A 450 -13.84 -2.15 -29.22
N THR A 451 -13.59 -1.45 -30.33
CA THR A 451 -13.74 -1.93 -31.71
C THR A 451 -12.42 -2.19 -32.43
N ASN A 452 -11.29 -2.20 -31.73
CA ASN A 452 -9.95 -2.31 -32.32
C ASN A 452 -9.63 -3.67 -33.01
N GLY A 453 -10.61 -4.56 -33.19
CA GLY A 453 -10.48 -5.88 -33.83
C GLY A 453 -9.65 -6.91 -33.06
N ARG A 454 -8.94 -6.51 -32.00
CA ARG A 454 -8.10 -7.40 -31.18
C ARG A 454 -8.94 -8.02 -30.07
N THR A 455 -8.72 -9.29 -29.76
CA THR A 455 -9.37 -9.96 -28.62
C THR A 455 -9.03 -9.32 -27.27
N LEU A 456 -7.98 -8.48 -27.22
CA LEU A 456 -7.54 -7.80 -26.00
C LEU A 456 -8.34 -6.51 -25.73
N PRO A 457 -8.76 -6.29 -24.47
CA PRO A 457 -9.42 -5.06 -24.03
C PRO A 457 -8.47 -3.85 -24.17
N GLN A 458 -9.03 -2.65 -24.27
CA GLN A 458 -8.27 -1.41 -24.12
C GLN A 458 -8.33 -0.91 -22.68
N THR A 459 -7.16 -0.52 -22.15
CA THR A 459 -6.98 -0.05 -20.78
C THR A 459 -6.11 1.21 -20.76
N PRO A 460 -6.68 2.40 -21.01
CA PRO A 460 -5.96 3.66 -20.75
C PRO A 460 -5.70 3.82 -19.25
N ASP A 461 -4.77 4.69 -18.85
CA ASP A 461 -4.42 4.86 -17.44
C ASP A 461 -5.55 5.53 -16.63
N MET A 462 -6.33 6.42 -17.25
CA MET A 462 -7.49 7.07 -16.62
C MET A 462 -8.59 7.39 -17.62
N SER A 463 -9.85 7.30 -17.18
CA SER A 463 -11.00 7.88 -17.88
C SER A 463 -11.88 8.74 -16.96
N ILE A 464 -12.51 9.73 -17.58
CA ILE A 464 -13.64 10.47 -17.02
C ILE A 464 -14.85 10.13 -17.87
N GLU A 465 -15.80 9.40 -17.30
CA GLU A 465 -17.02 8.96 -17.98
C GLU A 465 -18.23 9.76 -17.48
N VAL A 466 -18.93 10.39 -18.41
CA VAL A 466 -20.13 11.18 -18.15
C VAL A 466 -21.34 10.35 -18.47
N TYR A 467 -22.30 10.30 -17.55
CA TYR A 467 -23.56 9.63 -17.71
C TYR A 467 -24.70 10.63 -17.52
N GLN A 468 -25.74 10.50 -18.34
CA GLN A 468 -27.00 11.20 -18.16
C GLN A 468 -28.13 10.17 -18.18
N ASN A 469 -29.04 10.20 -17.19
CA ASN A 469 -30.12 9.21 -17.08
C ASN A 469 -29.60 7.76 -17.16
N ASN A 470 -28.47 7.48 -16.50
CA ASN A 470 -27.73 6.22 -16.50
C ASN A 470 -27.19 5.73 -17.86
N LYS A 471 -27.22 6.54 -18.91
CA LYS A 471 -26.62 6.23 -20.21
C LYS A 471 -25.30 6.99 -20.39
N PRO A 472 -24.25 6.37 -20.95
CA PRO A 472 -23.02 7.07 -21.30
C PRO A 472 -23.31 8.22 -22.27
N LEU A 473 -22.81 9.41 -21.96
CA LEU A 473 -22.92 10.63 -22.75
C LEU A 473 -21.60 10.97 -23.44
N ALA A 474 -20.50 10.93 -22.68
CA ALA A 474 -19.16 11.25 -23.17
C ALA A 474 -18.09 10.52 -22.35
N VAL A 475 -16.92 10.29 -22.96
CA VAL A 475 -15.74 9.75 -22.29
C VAL A 475 -14.52 10.61 -22.62
N CYS A 476 -13.80 11.07 -21.60
CA CYS A 476 -12.48 11.69 -21.76
C CYS A 476 -11.41 10.68 -21.32
N ILE A 477 -10.33 10.57 -22.10
CA ILE A 477 -9.27 9.58 -21.89
C ILE A 477 -7.96 10.29 -21.57
N PHE A 478 -7.25 9.77 -20.58
CA PHE A 478 -5.92 10.23 -20.20
C PHE A 478 -4.97 9.05 -20.04
N ASP A 479 -3.77 9.18 -20.58
CA ASP A 479 -2.72 8.16 -20.50
C ASP A 479 -1.40 8.88 -20.20
N ALA A 480 -0.73 8.50 -19.13
CA ALA A 480 0.45 9.19 -18.66
C ALA A 480 1.72 8.55 -19.21
N LYS A 481 2.61 9.39 -19.73
CA LYS A 481 3.85 8.96 -20.37
C LYS A 481 5.00 9.83 -19.91
N TYR A 482 6.00 9.17 -19.34
CA TYR A 482 7.18 9.84 -18.80
C TYR A 482 8.15 10.32 -19.90
N ARG A 483 8.14 9.66 -21.06
CA ARG A 483 9.02 10.01 -22.18
C ARG A 483 8.48 11.24 -22.91
N ARG A 484 9.40 12.01 -23.49
CA ARG A 484 9.12 13.24 -24.23
C ARG A 484 10.20 13.49 -25.27
N ASP A 485 9.82 14.11 -26.37
CA ASP A 485 10.77 14.66 -27.34
C ASP A 485 11.09 16.11 -27.02
N LYS A 486 12.31 16.52 -27.40
CA LYS A 486 12.78 17.91 -27.26
C LYS A 486 12.94 18.51 -28.65
N GLU A 487 12.23 19.60 -28.93
CA GLU A 487 12.46 20.41 -30.11
C GLU A 487 13.62 21.40 -29.93
N GLU A 488 14.18 21.86 -31.05
CA GLU A 488 15.31 22.81 -31.11
C GLU A 488 15.08 24.09 -30.29
N LYS A 489 13.83 24.54 -30.17
CA LYS A 489 13.43 25.76 -29.43
C LYS A 489 13.27 25.56 -27.91
N GLY A 490 13.66 24.39 -27.38
CA GLY A 490 13.56 24.10 -25.94
C GLY A 490 12.15 23.73 -25.46
N TYR A 491 11.24 23.48 -26.40
CA TYR A 491 9.91 22.92 -26.10
C TYR A 491 9.98 21.40 -25.98
N PHE A 492 9.11 20.87 -25.14
CA PHE A 492 8.98 19.44 -24.93
C PHE A 492 7.58 18.97 -25.33
N TYR A 493 7.51 17.87 -26.08
CA TYR A 493 6.27 17.30 -26.62
C TYR A 493 6.14 15.82 -26.28
N PRO A 494 4.92 15.26 -26.25
CA PRO A 494 4.73 13.81 -26.19
C PRO A 494 5.35 13.15 -27.43
N LEU A 495 5.72 11.88 -27.33
CA LEU A 495 6.20 11.12 -28.49
C LEU A 495 5.06 10.94 -29.49
N ALA A 496 5.37 10.89 -30.79
CA ALA A 496 4.37 10.66 -31.84
C ALA A 496 3.59 9.35 -31.63
N GLU A 497 4.25 8.30 -31.14
CA GLU A 497 3.61 7.02 -30.83
C GLU A 497 2.57 7.13 -29.69
N ASP A 498 2.77 8.04 -28.74
CA ASP A 498 1.86 8.26 -27.61
C ASP A 498 0.61 9.03 -28.08
N THR A 499 0.77 9.98 -29.00
CA THR A 499 -0.35 10.69 -29.63
C THR A 499 -1.15 9.76 -30.57
N ASP A 500 -0.47 8.89 -31.33
CA ASP A 500 -1.14 7.88 -32.15
C ASP A 500 -1.97 6.90 -31.29
N LYS A 501 -1.48 6.57 -30.09
CA LYS A 501 -2.23 5.78 -29.11
C LYS A 501 -3.51 6.50 -28.66
N MET A 502 -3.49 7.82 -28.51
CA MET A 502 -4.69 8.61 -28.17
C MET A 502 -5.70 8.61 -29.30
N SER A 503 -5.23 8.78 -30.54
CA SER A 503 -6.07 8.66 -31.75
C SER A 503 -6.74 7.28 -31.85
N ASN A 504 -5.99 6.22 -31.53
CA ASN A 504 -6.51 4.85 -31.47
C ASN A 504 -7.59 4.69 -30.39
N TYR A 505 -7.39 5.24 -29.19
CA TYR A 505 -8.41 5.21 -28.14
C TYR A 505 -9.68 5.98 -28.53
N ALA A 506 -9.53 7.20 -29.06
CA ALA A 506 -10.65 8.02 -29.49
C ALA A 506 -11.48 7.38 -30.61
N ALA A 507 -10.83 6.67 -31.53
CA ALA A 507 -11.50 5.97 -32.62
C ALA A 507 -12.20 4.68 -32.17
N ASN A 508 -11.57 3.92 -31.28
CA ASN A 508 -11.97 2.54 -31.00
C ASN A 508 -12.74 2.33 -29.70
N ILE A 509 -12.69 3.25 -28.73
CA ILE A 509 -13.55 3.18 -27.54
C ILE A 509 -14.90 3.78 -27.90
N GLN A 510 -15.94 2.96 -27.79
CA GLN A 510 -17.27 3.26 -28.32
C GLN A 510 -18.36 2.83 -27.35
N TYR A 511 -19.52 3.49 -27.45
CA TYR A 511 -20.72 3.05 -26.75
C TYR A 511 -21.49 2.08 -27.63
N GLN A 512 -21.57 0.83 -27.20
CA GLN A 512 -22.40 -0.17 -27.82
C GLN A 512 -23.85 0.01 -27.37
N ARG A 513 -24.73 0.34 -28.32
CA ARG A 513 -26.15 0.62 -28.04
C ARG A 513 -27.03 -0.33 -28.84
N TYR A 514 -28.17 -0.72 -28.27
CA TYR A 514 -29.16 -1.49 -29.02
C TYR A 514 -29.75 -0.64 -30.15
N ASP A 515 -29.70 -1.15 -31.39
CA ASP A 515 -30.31 -0.54 -32.57
C ASP A 515 -31.62 -1.28 -32.89
N PRO A 516 -32.80 -0.68 -32.63
CA PRO A 516 -34.09 -1.30 -32.89
C PRO A 516 -34.32 -1.67 -34.35
N MET A 517 -33.73 -0.93 -35.30
CA MET A 517 -33.91 -1.19 -36.73
C MET A 517 -33.19 -2.47 -37.17
N SER A 518 -31.96 -2.66 -36.69
CA SER A 518 -31.17 -3.86 -37.03
C SER A 518 -31.34 -5.01 -36.04
N LYS A 519 -32.07 -4.80 -34.94
CA LYS A 519 -32.22 -5.75 -33.81
C LYS A 519 -30.87 -6.28 -33.30
N ARG A 520 -29.84 -5.44 -33.35
CA ARG A 520 -28.46 -5.78 -32.98
C ARG A 520 -27.86 -4.63 -32.18
N PHE A 521 -26.85 -4.95 -31.39
CA PHE A 521 -26.03 -3.93 -30.74
C PHE A 521 -25.04 -3.35 -31.75
N LYS A 522 -24.96 -2.01 -31.83
CA LYS A 522 -24.03 -1.30 -32.71
C LYS A 522 -23.16 -0.34 -31.90
N PRO A 523 -21.83 -0.41 -32.06
CA PRO A 523 -20.91 0.58 -31.53
C PRO A 523 -21.13 1.98 -32.12
N ARG A 524 -21.02 3.02 -31.30
CA ARG A 524 -21.06 4.44 -31.69
C ARG A 524 -19.95 5.21 -30.97
N SER A 525 -19.35 6.18 -31.65
CA SER A 525 -18.32 7.03 -31.04
C SER A 525 -18.87 7.75 -29.79
N ILE A 526 -18.06 7.76 -28.73
CA ILE A 526 -18.42 8.32 -27.41
C ILE A 526 -17.27 9.12 -26.78
N VAL A 527 -16.03 8.93 -27.26
CA VAL A 527 -14.86 9.63 -26.74
C VAL A 527 -14.88 11.08 -27.23
N SER A 528 -14.99 12.03 -26.32
CA SER A 528 -14.97 13.46 -26.62
C SER A 528 -13.54 13.97 -26.81
N SER A 529 -12.59 13.41 -26.04
CA SER A 529 -11.19 13.80 -26.04
C SER A 529 -10.27 12.69 -25.52
N ALA A 530 -9.02 12.67 -26.00
CA ALA A 530 -7.98 11.74 -25.56
C ALA A 530 -6.62 12.46 -25.47
N TYR A 531 -6.04 12.55 -24.28
CA TYR A 531 -4.84 13.34 -24.02
C TYR A 531 -3.73 12.55 -23.34
N VAL A 532 -2.49 12.75 -23.78
CA VAL A 532 -1.30 12.26 -23.09
C VAL A 532 -0.97 13.19 -21.91
N LEU A 533 -0.79 12.65 -20.71
CA LEU A 533 -0.21 13.40 -19.59
C LEU A 533 1.30 13.21 -19.62
N TYR A 534 2.07 14.28 -19.84
CA TYR A 534 3.50 14.14 -20.10
C TYR A 534 4.32 15.24 -19.42
N PRO A 535 5.62 15.02 -19.14
CA PRO A 535 6.45 15.99 -18.44
C PRO A 535 6.88 17.12 -19.37
N GLY A 536 5.93 17.79 -20.03
CA GLY A 536 6.12 18.92 -20.94
C GLY A 536 6.15 20.28 -20.27
N ASN A 537 6.29 21.32 -21.08
CA ASN A 537 6.22 22.72 -20.65
C ASN A 537 5.18 23.53 -21.43
N ARG A 538 4.31 22.87 -22.21
CA ARG A 538 3.26 23.52 -22.99
C ARG A 538 2.16 22.53 -23.33
N VAL A 539 0.93 22.99 -23.51
CA VAL A 539 -0.13 22.16 -24.09
C VAL A 539 0.16 21.88 -25.57
N TYR A 540 0.03 20.62 -25.96
CA TYR A 540 0.11 20.15 -27.35
C TYR A 540 -1.29 19.74 -27.83
N GLU A 541 -1.68 20.14 -29.03
CA GLU A 541 -3.00 19.80 -29.59
C GLU A 541 -2.90 19.53 -31.09
N GLU A 542 -3.63 18.53 -31.55
CA GLU A 542 -3.93 18.36 -32.96
C GLU A 542 -4.98 19.39 -33.42
N ALA A 543 -5.09 19.59 -34.74
CA ALA A 543 -5.98 20.60 -35.34
C ALA A 543 -7.47 20.46 -34.94
N ASN A 544 -7.90 19.25 -34.55
CA ASN A 544 -9.29 18.99 -34.13
C ASN A 544 -9.57 19.32 -32.66
N GLY A 545 -8.54 19.63 -31.85
CA GLY A 545 -8.65 19.93 -30.42
C GLY A 545 -9.15 18.77 -29.54
N LYS A 546 -9.28 17.55 -30.09
CA LYS A 546 -9.74 16.35 -29.38
C LYS A 546 -8.59 15.47 -28.91
N ILE A 547 -7.46 15.52 -29.60
CA ILE A 547 -6.27 14.73 -29.32
C ILE A 547 -5.11 15.68 -29.01
N GLY A 548 -4.29 15.34 -28.02
CA GLY A 548 -3.14 16.16 -27.67
C GLY A 548 -2.36 15.68 -26.45
N GLY A 549 -1.62 16.60 -25.84
CA GLY A 549 -0.84 16.37 -24.63
C GLY A 549 -1.02 17.51 -23.61
N ILE A 550 -1.16 17.16 -22.34
CA ILE A 550 -1.22 18.08 -21.21
C ILE A 550 0.12 18.02 -20.44
N PRO A 551 0.82 19.15 -20.28
CA PRO A 551 2.09 19.18 -19.56
C PRO A 551 1.84 19.09 -18.05
N LEU A 552 2.24 17.99 -17.41
CA LEU A 552 2.16 17.85 -15.96
C LEU A 552 3.55 17.63 -15.35
N ARG A 553 3.93 18.51 -14.42
CA ARG A 553 5.17 18.40 -13.63
C ARG A 553 4.93 18.72 -12.14
N PRO A 554 5.68 18.10 -11.22
CA PRO A 554 5.65 18.50 -9.81
C PRO A 554 6.05 19.97 -9.65
N ASN A 555 5.38 20.69 -8.75
CA ASN A 555 5.68 22.10 -8.44
C ASN A 555 5.70 23.03 -9.67
N MET A 556 4.70 22.91 -10.56
CA MET A 556 4.48 23.83 -11.67
C MET A 556 4.33 25.28 -11.19
N SER A 557 4.81 26.24 -11.98
CA SER A 557 4.53 27.67 -11.72
C SER A 557 3.03 27.94 -11.82
N LEU A 558 2.56 29.02 -11.19
CA LEU A 558 1.14 29.41 -11.20
C LEU A 558 0.59 29.54 -12.63
N ASP A 559 1.36 30.13 -13.54
CA ASP A 559 0.96 30.29 -14.94
C ASP A 559 0.73 28.93 -15.63
N HIS A 560 1.65 27.97 -15.45
CA HIS A 560 1.49 26.62 -16.02
C HIS A 560 0.33 25.86 -15.37
N GLN A 561 0.14 26.01 -14.05
CA GLN A 561 -1.02 25.42 -13.37
C GLN A 561 -2.34 25.97 -13.92
N GLN A 562 -2.39 27.27 -14.23
CA GLN A 562 -3.55 27.89 -14.85
C GLN A 562 -3.77 27.41 -16.28
N GLU A 563 -2.71 27.28 -17.10
CA GLU A 563 -2.80 26.72 -18.45
C GLU A 563 -3.38 25.30 -18.44
N VAL A 564 -2.88 24.43 -17.55
CA VAL A 564 -3.38 23.06 -17.37
C VAL A 564 -4.84 23.06 -16.92
N ARG A 565 -5.20 23.89 -15.93
CA ARG A 565 -6.59 24.01 -15.43
C ARG A 565 -7.53 24.47 -16.53
N GLN A 566 -7.15 25.50 -17.29
CA GLN A 566 -7.94 25.99 -18.42
C GLN A 566 -8.14 24.90 -19.47
N LYS A 567 -7.10 24.11 -19.77
CA LYS A 567 -7.22 23.03 -20.74
C LYS A 567 -8.12 21.91 -20.25
N LEU A 568 -7.97 21.47 -19.00
CA LEU A 568 -8.85 20.47 -18.39
C LEU A 568 -10.30 20.96 -18.36
N ARG A 569 -10.54 22.24 -18.05
CA ARG A 569 -11.87 22.84 -18.11
C ARG A 569 -12.46 22.81 -19.53
N ALA A 570 -11.66 23.12 -20.56
CA ALA A 570 -12.10 23.02 -21.95
C ALA A 570 -12.48 21.58 -22.34
N ILE A 571 -11.74 20.58 -21.83
CA ILE A 571 -12.05 19.16 -22.01
C ILE A 571 -13.36 18.77 -21.30
N LEU A 572 -13.59 19.26 -20.08
CA LEU A 572 -14.84 18.99 -19.35
C LEU A 572 -16.05 19.66 -20.05
N ASN A 573 -15.88 20.89 -20.56
CA ASN A 573 -16.91 21.59 -21.35
C ASN A 573 -17.28 20.80 -22.61
N SER A 574 -16.30 20.25 -23.34
CA SER A 574 -16.57 19.48 -24.56
C SER A 574 -17.27 18.14 -24.31
N ALA A 575 -17.24 17.65 -23.07
CA ALA A 575 -17.95 16.47 -22.60
C ALA A 575 -19.35 16.78 -22.02
N ASP A 576 -19.84 18.03 -22.16
CA ASP A 576 -21.12 18.50 -21.62
C ASP A 576 -21.22 18.32 -20.09
N ILE A 577 -20.12 18.57 -19.38
CA ILE A 577 -20.07 18.44 -17.91
C ILE A 577 -20.35 19.77 -17.22
N THR A 578 -19.81 20.87 -17.77
CA THR A 578 -19.68 22.18 -17.12
C THR A 578 -20.41 23.29 -17.86
#